data_AF-A0A3D4TNV6-F1
#
_entry.id   AF-A0A3D4TNV6-F1
#
_cell.length_a   1.000
_cell.length_b   1.000
_cell.length_c   1.000
_cell.angle_alpha   90.00
_cell.angle_beta   90.00
_cell.angle_gamma   90.00
#
_symmetry.space_group_name_H-M   'P 1'
#
loop_
_entity.id
_entity.type
_entity.pdbx_description
1 polymer ?
#
loop_
_entity_poly.entity_id
_entity_poly.type
_entity_poly.pdbx_seq_one_letter_code
_entity_poly.pdbx_strand_id
1 'polypeptide(L)' 'MTVLQDLRVLVVENDEMSAALLQMQLVHAGATVVGLAASVSEALQLLEQSPPDVVLLDYRLARNETSEPVAGG' A
#
# COMPACT_ATOMS: atom_id res chain seq x y z
N MET A 1 1.69 -9.15 -21.40
CA MET A 1 2.52 -9.65 -20.28
C MET A 1 2.15 -8.85 -19.06
N THR A 2 1.52 -9.47 -18.07
CA THR A 2 1.32 -8.88 -16.74
C THR A 2 2.53 -9.22 -15.89
N VAL A 3 3.22 -8.20 -15.40
CA VAL A 3 4.52 -8.35 -14.71
C VAL A 3 4.37 -8.58 -13.21
N LEU A 4 3.21 -8.28 -12.63
CA LEU A 4 2.92 -8.41 -11.19
C LEU A 4 1.83 -9.44 -10.87
N GLN A 5 1.63 -10.42 -11.76
CA GLN A 5 0.61 -11.46 -11.56
C GLN A 5 0.78 -12.16 -10.20
N ASP A 6 -0.34 -12.39 -9.52
CA ASP A 6 -0.44 -13.01 -8.19
C ASP A 6 0.19 -12.23 -7.03
N LEU A 7 0.78 -11.05 -7.28
CA LEU A 7 1.35 -10.22 -6.23
C LEU A 7 0.26 -9.48 -5.46
N ARG A 8 0.22 -9.68 -4.15
CA ARG A 8 -0.68 -8.98 -3.23
C ARG A 8 0.00 -7.75 -2.68
N VAL A 9 -0.56 -6.57 -2.96
CA VAL A 9 0.07 -5.28 -2.64
C VAL A 9 -0.80 -4.48 -1.68
N LEU A 10 -0.21 -4.00 -0.59
CA LEU A 10 -0.80 -2.96 0.26
C LEU A 10 -0.19 -1.62 -0.15
N VAL A 11 -1.02 -0.60 -0.37
CA VAL A 11 -0.55 0.76 -0.68
C VAL A 11 -0.76 1.65 0.54
N VAL A 12 0.28 2.34 0.98
CA VAL A 12 0.25 3.30 2.08
C VAL A 12 0.58 4.68 1.54
N GLU A 13 -0.45 5.51 1.39
CA GLU A 13 -0.42 6.79 0.70
C GLU A 13 -1.50 7.70 1.32
N ASN A 14 -1.12 8.89 1.76
CA ASN A 14 -2.04 9.80 2.44
C ASN A 14 -2.91 10.64 1.49
N ASP A 15 -2.54 10.72 0.20
CA ASP A 15 -3.35 11.38 -0.82
C ASP A 15 -4.27 10.38 -1.53
N GLU A 16 -5.58 10.54 -1.36
CA GLU A 16 -6.58 9.61 -1.91
C GLU A 16 -6.50 9.48 -3.43
N MET A 17 -6.20 10.57 -4.14
CA MET A 17 -6.11 10.57 -5.59
C MET A 17 -4.88 9.80 -6.08
N SER A 18 -3.75 9.97 -5.40
CA SER A 18 -2.51 9.23 -5.65
C SER A 18 -2.68 7.75 -5.32
N ALA A 19 -3.31 7.41 -4.20
CA ALA A 19 -3.62 6.04 -3.81
C ALA A 19 -4.50 5.32 -4.84
N ALA A 20 -5.55 5.99 -5.33
CA ALA A 20 -6.43 5.45 -6.37
C ALA A 20 -5.70 5.23 -7.71
N LEU A 21 -4.85 6.18 -8.12
CA LEU A 21 -4.03 6.05 -9.34
C LEU A 21 -3.05 4.88 -9.24
N LEU A 22 -2.37 4.74 -8.10
CA LEU A 22 -1.46 3.62 -7.82
C LEU A 22 -2.21 2.28 -7.86
N GLN A 23 -3.38 2.21 -7.22
CA GLN A 23 -4.21 1.00 -7.25
C GLN A 23 -4.56 0.60 -8.68
N MET A 24 -5.05 1.55 -9.49
CA MET A 24 -5.36 1.29 -10.90
C MET A 24 -4.14 0.74 -11.66
N GLN A 25 -2.98 1.38 -11.51
CA GLN A 25 -1.76 0.93 -12.19
C GLN A 25 -1.31 -0.47 -11.77
N LEU A 26 -1.38 -0.79 -10.48
CA LEU A 26 -1.04 -2.11 -9.94
C LEU A 26 -1.98 -3.19 -10.47
N VAL A 27 -3.30 -2.94 -10.45
CA VAL A 27 -4.30 -3.86 -10.99
C VAL A 27 -4.10 -4.06 -12.49
N HIS A 28 -3.85 -2.99 -13.25
CA HIS A 28 -3.53 -3.07 -14.68
C HIS A 28 -2.26 -3.89 -14.96
N ALA A 29 -1.28 -3.89 -14.04
CA ALA A 29 -0.06 -4.69 -14.12
C ALA A 29 -0.25 -6.16 -13.70
N GLY A 30 -1.43 -6.53 -13.19
CA GLY A 30 -1.81 -7.89 -12.79
C GLY A 30 -1.73 -8.16 -11.27
N ALA A 31 -1.43 -7.15 -10.45
CA ALA A 31 -1.39 -7.29 -9.00
C ALA A 31 -2.80 -7.28 -8.38
N THR A 32 -2.92 -7.84 -7.19
CA THR A 32 -4.10 -7.71 -6.33
C THR A 32 -3.83 -6.68 -5.23
N VAL A 33 -4.55 -5.56 -5.22
CA VAL A 33 -4.43 -4.59 -4.14
C VAL A 33 -5.29 -5.04 -2.96
N VAL A 34 -4.67 -5.40 -1.84
CA VAL A 34 -5.36 -5.95 -0.66
C VAL A 34 -5.94 -4.86 0.25
N GLY A 35 -5.45 -3.62 0.11
CA GLY A 35 -5.94 -2.48 0.87
C GLY A 35 -5.22 -1.19 0.48
N LEU A 36 -5.81 -0.06 0.87
CA LEU A 36 -5.23 1.27 0.82
C LEU A 36 -5.21 1.82 2.25
N ALA A 37 -4.09 2.38 2.69
CA ALA A 37 -3.95 3.00 3.99
C ALA A 37 -3.49 4.44 3.86
N ALA A 38 -4.17 5.38 4.54
CA ALA A 38 -3.80 6.79 4.57
C ALA A 38 -2.88 7.15 5.75
N SER A 39 -2.63 6.19 6.65
CA SER A 39 -1.83 6.37 7.86
C SER A 39 -1.07 5.11 8.25
N VAL A 40 -0.04 5.27 9.08
CA VAL A 40 0.72 4.15 9.67
C VAL A 40 -0.20 3.22 10.45
N SER A 41 -1.11 3.77 11.26
CA SER A 41 -2.02 2.95 12.07
C SER A 41 -2.93 2.08 11.22
N GLU A 42 -3.45 2.60 10.12
CA GLU A 42 -4.30 1.83 9.20
C GLU A 42 -3.50 0.77 8.46
N ALA A 43 -2.28 1.11 8.03
CA ALA A 43 -1.38 0.16 7.37
C ALA A 43 -1.07 -1.04 8.28
N LEU A 44 -0.74 -0.79 9.55
CA LEU A 44 -0.47 -1.85 10.53
C LEU A 44 -1.68 -2.75 10.77
N GLN A 45 -2.89 -2.17 10.83
CA GLN A 45 -4.13 -2.97 10.95
C GLN A 45 -4.37 -3.84 9.72
N LEU A 46 -4.14 -3.31 8.52
CA LEU A 46 -4.31 -4.06 7.27
C LEU A 46 -3.27 -5.16 7.11
N LEU A 47 -2.03 -4.94 7.56
CA LEU A 47 -0.98 -5.98 7.58
C LEU A 47 -1.41 -7.21 8.40
N GLU A 48 -2.05 -7.00 9.56
CA GLU A 48 -2.53 -8.09 10.40
C GLU A 48 -3.75 -8.82 9.79
N GLN A 49 -4.68 -8.07 9.19
CA GLN A 49 -5.93 -8.62 8.67
C GLN A 49 -5.75 -9.32 7.32
N SER A 50 -4.87 -8.81 6.47
CA SER A 50 -4.69 -9.24 5.09
C SER A 50 -3.22 -9.11 4.69
N PRO A 51 -2.36 -10.05 5.10
CA PRO A 51 -0.92 -9.96 4.87
C PRO A 51 -0.63 -9.89 3.37
N PRO A 52 -0.04 -8.79 2.86
CA PRO A 52 0.39 -8.63 1.48
C PRO A 52 1.74 -9.32 1.25
N ASP A 53 2.11 -9.50 -0.02
CA ASP A 53 3.46 -9.92 -0.40
C ASP A 53 4.42 -8.71 -0.41
N VAL A 54 3.90 -7.53 -0.75
CA VAL A 54 4.66 -6.27 -0.83
C VAL A 54 3.85 -5.11 -0.30
N VAL A 55 4.51 -4.18 0.38
CA VAL A 55 3.93 -2.89 0.78
C VAL A 55 4.59 -1.78 -0.03
N LEU A 56 3.76 -0.96 -0.70
CA LEU A 56 4.19 0.25 -1.38
C LEU A 56 3.94 1.45 -0.46
N LEU A 57 5.01 2.12 -0.06
CA LEU A 57 4.99 3.16 0.97
C LEU A 57 5.34 4.53 0.37
N ASP A 58 4.50 5.54 0.57
CA ASP A 58 5.00 6.92 0.58
C ASP A 58 5.86 7.11 1.84
N TYR A 59 7.02 7.74 1.68
CA TYR A 59 7.93 8.03 2.78
C TYR A 59 7.34 9.05 3.76
N ARG A 60 6.64 10.08 3.24
CA ARG A 60 6.01 11.10 4.08
C ARG A 60 4.52 10.88 4.08
N LEU A 61 3.97 10.62 5.26
CA LEU A 61 2.55 10.48 5.46
C LEU A 61 1.96 11.75 6.11
N ALA A 62 0.65 11.74 6.33
CA ALA A 62 -0.02 12.81 7.04
C ALA A 62 0.57 13.01 8.45
N ARG A 63 0.26 14.16 9.06
CA ARG A 63 0.58 14.45 10.48
C ARG A 63 2.07 14.35 10.85
N ASN A 64 2.96 14.55 9.87
CA ASN A 64 4.41 14.49 10.06
C ASN A 64 4.92 13.09 10.46
N GLU A 65 4.18 12.05 10.07
CA GLU A 65 4.55 10.65 10.23
C GLU A 65 5.41 10.18 9.04
N THR A 66 6.26 9.18 9.30
CA THR A 66 7.02 8.46 8.26
C THR A 66 6.50 7.03 8.17
N SER A 67 6.71 6.38 7.03
CA SER A 67 6.38 4.97 6.83
C SER A 67 7.40 3.98 7.43
N GLU A 68 8.43 4.48 8.13
CA GLU A 68 9.43 3.64 8.82
C GLU A 68 8.83 2.55 9.73
N PRO A 69 7.78 2.81 10.53
CA PRO A 69 7.18 1.78 11.37
C PRO A 69 6.52 0.66 10.57
N VAL A 70 6.05 0.94 9.36
CA VAL A 70 5.43 -0.06 8.46
C VAL A 70 6.52 -0.87 7.75
N ALA A 71 7.64 -0.24 7.40
CA ALA A 71 8.77 -0.91 6.74
C ALA A 71 9.57 -1.84 7.66
N GLY A 72 9.52 -1.60 8.98
CA GLY A 72 10.26 -2.37 9.99
C GLY A 72 9.51 -3.56 10.61
N GLY A 73 8.24 -3.76 10.26
CA GLY A 73 7.40 -4.88 10.71
C GLY A 73 7.37 -6.02 9.72
#